data_AF-A0A452XPB9-F1
#
_entry.id   AF-A0A452XPB9-F1
#
_cell.length_a   1.000
_cell.length_b   1.000
_cell.length_c   1.000
_cell.angle_alpha   90.00
_cell.angle_beta   90.00
_cell.angle_gamma   90.00
#
_symmetry.space_group_name_H-M   'P 1'
#
loop_
_entity.id
_entity.type
_entity.pdbx_description
1 polymer ?
#
loop_
_entity_poly.entity_id
_entity_poly.type
_entity_poly.pdbx_seq_one_letter_code
_entity_poly.pdbx_strand_id
1 'polypeptide(L)'
;AYVATVLQSTPLNISFRRTLVGNRWEAWLHLVRRLMDVQLSQQPDQLYWKLNKNGVFSVKSMYLDVINSSVFPSSKHVWKVKVPLRIKVFMWF
;
A
#
# COMPACT_ATOMS: atom_id res chain seq x y z
N ALA A 1 -2.47 -11.55 -3.70
CA ALA A 1 -2.69 -11.45 -5.16
C ALA A 1 -1.41 -10.89 -5.76
N TYR A 2 -0.90 -11.51 -6.83
CA TYR A 2 0.25 -11.01 -7.56
C TYR A 2 -0.17 -9.85 -8.48
N VAL A 3 0.74 -8.91 -8.73
CA VAL A 3 0.47 -7.73 -9.57
C VAL A 3 0.07 -8.15 -10.98
N ALA A 4 0.75 -9.16 -11.53
CA ALA A 4 0.45 -9.72 -12.85
C ALA A 4 -0.99 -10.24 -12.97
N THR A 5 -1.50 -10.93 -11.95
CA THR A 5 -2.87 -11.47 -11.96
C THR A 5 -3.93 -10.37 -11.99
N VAL A 6 -3.65 -9.23 -11.35
CA VAL A 6 -4.57 -8.09 -11.31
C VAL A 6 -4.61 -7.37 -12.67
N LEU A 7 -3.46 -7.25 -13.34
CA LEU A 7 -3.29 -6.55 -14.61
C LEU A 7 -3.58 -7.40 -15.84
N GLN A 8 -3.88 -8.70 -15.68
CA GLN A 8 -4.12 -9.63 -16.78
C GLN A 8 -5.39 -9.33 -17.60
N SER A 9 -6.38 -8.64 -17.01
CA SER A 9 -7.68 -8.38 -17.65
C SER A 9 -7.97 -6.88 -17.78
N THR A 10 -8.73 -6.53 -18.82
CA THR A 10 -9.37 -5.22 -18.97
C THR A 10 -10.89 -5.41 -19.01
N PRO A 11 -11.65 -4.92 -18.00
CA PRO A 11 -11.22 -4.15 -16.83
C PRO A 11 -10.41 -4.99 -15.81
N LEU A 12 -9.62 -4.30 -14.97
CA LEU A 12 -8.79 -4.91 -13.93
C LEU A 12 -9.62 -5.80 -13.00
N ASN A 13 -9.03 -6.90 -12.53
CA ASN A 13 -9.68 -7.82 -11.57
C ASN A 13 -9.67 -7.24 -10.15
N ILE A 14 -10.43 -6.15 -9.95
CA ILE A 14 -10.54 -5.42 -8.69
C ILE A 14 -12.01 -5.12 -8.43
N SER A 15 -12.48 -5.50 -7.24
CA SER A 15 -13.83 -5.18 -6.75
C SER A 15 -13.75 -4.36 -5.47
N PHE A 16 -14.57 -3.31 -5.37
CA PHE A 16 -14.68 -2.50 -4.16
C PHE A 16 -15.93 -2.88 -3.37
N ARG A 17 -15.79 -3.02 -2.04
CA ARG A 17 -16.94 -3.24 -1.14
C ARG A 17 -17.89 -2.03 -1.09
N ARG A 18 -17.37 -0.83 -1.35
CA ARG A 18 -18.16 0.42 -1.41
C ARG A 18 -17.97 1.04 -2.77
N THR A 19 -19.05 1.57 -3.33
CA THR A 19 -19.03 2.29 -4.60
C THR A 19 -18.11 3.51 -4.51
N LEU A 20 -17.26 3.68 -5.50
CA LEU A 20 -16.45 4.89 -5.66
C LEU A 20 -17.31 5.95 -6.34
N VAL A 21 -17.39 7.15 -5.75
CA VAL A 21 -18.21 8.26 -6.26
C VAL A 21 -17.40 9.56 -6.20
N GLY A 22 -17.67 10.48 -7.13
CA GLY A 22 -17.00 11.78 -7.23
C GLY A 22 -15.48 11.65 -7.40
N ASN A 23 -14.72 12.43 -6.65
CA ASN A 23 -13.26 12.50 -6.75
C ASN A 23 -12.55 11.13 -6.60
N ARG A 24 -13.15 10.18 -5.87
CA ARG A 24 -12.58 8.83 -5.71
C ARG A 24 -12.71 8.00 -7.00
N TRP A 25 -13.79 8.18 -7.75
CA TRP A 25 -13.99 7.54 -9.03
C TRP A 25 -13.05 8.12 -10.08
N GLU A 26 -12.87 9.43 -10.11
CA GLU A 26 -11.89 10.09 -10.99
C GLU A 26 -10.45 9.64 -10.69
N ALA A 27 -10.06 9.61 -9.41
CA ALA A 27 -8.76 9.10 -9.00
C ALA A 27 -8.54 7.64 -9.41
N TRP A 28 -9.60 6.82 -9.35
CA TRP A 28 -9.57 5.44 -9.82
C TRP A 28 -9.36 5.35 -11.34
N LEU A 29 -10.09 6.13 -12.14
CA LEU A 29 -9.90 6.16 -13.59
C LEU A 29 -8.48 6.63 -13.97
N HIS A 30 -7.96 7.66 -13.30
CA HIS A 30 -6.58 8.10 -13.48
C HIS A 30 -5.56 7.00 -13.12
N LEU A 31 -5.82 6.22 -12.08
CA LEU A 31 -4.98 5.09 -11.71
C LEU A 31 -5.03 4.00 -12.79
N VAL A 32 -6.23 3.56 -13.20
CA VAL A 32 -6.41 2.54 -14.24
C VAL A 32 -5.70 2.94 -15.52
N ARG A 33 -5.84 4.19 -15.96
CA ARG A 33 -5.16 4.71 -17.16
C ARG A 33 -3.63 4.55 -17.05
N ARG A 34 -3.03 4.96 -15.94
CA ARG A 34 -1.58 4.80 -15.73
C ARG A 34 -1.14 3.34 -15.68
N LEU A 35 -1.99 2.45 -15.15
CA LEU A 35 -1.68 1.02 -15.09
C LEU A 35 -1.73 0.35 -16.47
N MET A 36 -2.52 0.84 -17.41
CA MET A 36 -2.55 0.31 -18.79
C MET A 36 -1.24 0.55 -19.54
N ASP A 37 -0.51 1.60 -19.19
CA ASP A 37 0.80 1.92 -19.80
C ASP A 37 1.96 1.15 -19.14
N VAL A 38 1.71 0.37 -18.08
CA VAL A 38 2.76 -0.38 -17.35
C VAL A 38 2.98 -1.73 -18.02
N GLN A 39 4.20 -1.95 -18.50
CA GLN A 39 4.66 -3.26 -18.95
C GLN A 39 5.35 -3.99 -17.79
N LEU A 40 4.84 -5.17 -17.43
CA LEU A 40 5.44 -6.00 -16.39
C LEU A 40 6.62 -6.80 -16.95
N SER A 41 7.65 -6.97 -16.14
CA SER A 41 8.71 -7.94 -16.41
C SER A 41 8.28 -9.34 -15.99
N GLN A 42 8.97 -10.38 -16.46
CA GLN A 42 8.77 -11.77 -16.03
C GLN A 42 9.35 -12.06 -14.64
N GLN A 43 9.83 -11.04 -13.92
CA GLN A 43 10.40 -11.21 -12.59
C GLN A 43 9.29 -11.35 -11.54
N PRO A 44 9.51 -12.15 -10.48
CA PRO A 44 8.55 -12.27 -9.40
C PRO A 44 8.38 -10.92 -8.68
N ASP A 45 7.18 -10.69 -8.14
CA ASP A 45 6.90 -9.51 -7.32
C ASP A 45 7.86 -9.45 -6.11
N GLN A 46 8.49 -8.29 -5.91
CA GLN A 46 9.40 -8.05 -4.79
C GLN A 46 8.93 -6.88 -3.94
N LEU A 47 8.98 -7.05 -2.63
CA LEU A 47 8.78 -5.97 -1.67
C LEU A 47 10.09 -5.22 -1.47
N TYR A 48 10.08 -3.91 -1.73
CA TYR A 48 11.25 -3.06 -1.59
C TYR A 48 11.00 -1.98 -0.53
N TRP A 49 11.92 -1.87 0.43
CA TRP A 49 11.91 -0.83 1.43
C TRP A 49 12.45 0.50 0.87
N LYS A 50 11.55 1.44 0.59
CA LYS A 50 11.90 2.70 -0.09
C LYS A 50 12.79 3.64 0.74
N LEU A 51 12.85 3.48 2.06
CA LEU A 51 13.63 4.36 2.94
C LEU A 51 15.13 4.02 2.96
N ASN A 52 15.53 2.93 2.31
CA ASN A 52 16.95 2.58 2.19
C ASN A 52 17.31 2.21 0.73
N LYS A 53 18.55 2.51 0.34
CA LYS A 53 19.08 2.24 -1.01
C LYS A 53 19.30 0.75 -1.29
N ASN A 54 19.35 -0.07 -0.25
CA ASN A 54 19.49 -1.52 -0.38
C ASN A 54 18.13 -2.24 -0.46
N GLY A 55 17.01 -1.53 -0.27
CA GLY A 55 15.67 -2.13 -0.31
C GLY A 55 15.31 -3.00 0.87
N VAL A 56 16.20 -3.13 1.85
CA VAL A 56 16.00 -3.96 3.02
C VAL A 56 15.40 -3.13 4.13
N PHE A 57 14.34 -3.66 4.74
CA PHE A 57 13.76 -3.08 5.93
C PHE A 57 14.80 -2.97 7.04
N SER A 58 14.87 -1.80 7.67
CA SER A 58 15.59 -1.65 8.93
C SER A 58 14.82 -0.77 9.89
N VAL A 59 14.82 -1.17 11.16
CA VAL A 59 14.22 -0.42 12.26
C VAL A 59 14.75 1.01 12.25
N LYS A 60 16.08 1.18 12.15
CA LYS A 60 16.74 2.50 12.07
C LYS A 60 16.14 3.40 10.98
N SER A 61 16.03 2.91 9.75
CA SER A 61 15.47 3.72 8.64
C SER A 61 14.00 4.07 8.84
N MET A 62 13.21 3.18 9.46
CA MET A 62 11.82 3.45 9.80
C MET A 62 11.71 4.60 10.80
N TYR A 63 12.42 4.49 11.93
CA TYR A 63 12.41 5.52 12.97
C TYR A 63 12.92 6.87 12.46
N LEU A 64 13.99 6.88 11.67
CA LEU A 64 14.51 8.12 11.09
C LEU A 64 13.48 8.80 10.19
N ASP A 65 12.76 8.04 9.37
CA ASP A 65 11.70 8.60 8.53
C ASP A 65 10.54 9.15 9.39
N VAL A 66 10.11 8.42 10.43
CA VAL A 66 9.06 8.86 11.35
C VAL A 66 9.44 10.15 12.08
N ILE A 67 10.67 10.24 12.59
CA ILE A 67 11.16 11.44 13.32
C ILE A 67 11.30 12.64 12.39
N ASN A 68 11.82 12.41 11.17
CA ASN A 68 12.01 13.48 10.19
C ASN A 68 10.69 13.89 9.51
N SER A 69 9.71 12.99 9.46
CA SER A 69 8.35 13.35 9.08
C SER A 69 7.77 14.20 10.21
N SER A 70 7.70 15.51 10.01
CA SER A 70 7.06 16.48 10.91
C SER A 70 5.56 16.21 11.14
N VAL A 71 5.04 15.14 10.56
CA VAL A 71 3.70 14.60 10.76
C VAL A 71 3.85 13.32 11.56
N PHE A 72 3.74 13.41 12.89
CA PHE A 72 3.43 12.22 13.67
C PHE A 72 2.18 11.60 13.04
N PRO A 73 2.19 10.32 12.62
CA PRO A 73 0.97 9.68 12.17
C PRO A 73 0.01 9.74 13.34
N SER A 74 -0.96 10.66 13.28
CA SER A 74 -1.99 10.83 14.29
C SER A 74 -2.95 9.67 14.14
N SER A 75 -2.45 8.49 14.48
CA SER A 75 -3.11 7.22 14.26
C SER A 75 -4.14 7.00 15.36
N LYS A 76 -5.07 7.94 15.48
CA LYS A 76 -6.29 7.81 16.28
C LYS A 76 -7.10 6.60 15.83
N HIS A 77 -6.90 6.14 14.58
CA HIS A 77 -7.54 4.96 14.02
C HIS A 77 -6.89 3.65 14.49
N VAL A 78 -5.56 3.58 14.64
CA VAL A 78 -4.88 2.38 15.19
C VAL A 78 -5.45 2.05 16.56
N TRP A 79 -5.60 3.04 17.43
CA TRP A 79 -6.16 2.86 18.77
C TRP A 79 -7.67 2.55 18.80
N LYS A 80 -8.39 2.81 17.70
CA LYS A 80 -9.83 2.51 17.56
C LYS A 80 -10.12 1.17 16.88
N VAL A 81 -9.10 0.49 16.34
CA VAL A 81 -9.28 -0.82 15.71
C VAL A 81 -9.45 -1.87 16.81
N LYS A 82 -10.63 -2.50 16.86
CA LYS A 82 -10.86 -3.69 17.69
C LYS A 82 -10.17 -4.89 17.05
N VAL A 83 -8.95 -5.17 17.47
CA VAL A 83 -8.21 -6.37 17.04
C VAL A 83 -8.72 -7.56 17.87
N PRO A 84 -9.17 -8.67 17.24
CA PRO A 84 -9.52 -9.89 17.96
C PRO A 84 -8.34 -10.38 18.82
N LEU A 85 -8.60 -10.79 20.06
CA LEU A 85 -7.58 -11.19 21.05
C LEU A 85 -6.65 -12.34 20.60
N ARG A 86 -6.98 -13.03 19.51
CA ARG A 86 -6.18 -14.10 18.92
C ARG A 86 -5.12 -13.62 17.93
N ILE A 87 -5.14 -12.33 17.55
CA ILE A 87 -4.16 -11.74 16.64
C ILE A 87 -3.15 -10.95 17.47
N LYS A 88 -1.92 -11.46 17.58
CA LYS A 88 -0.80 -10.72 18.18
C LYS A 88 -0.28 -9.73 17.14
N VAL A 89 -0.68 -8.46 17.24
CA VAL A 89 -0.09 -7.38 16.45
C VAL A 89 1.06 -6.80 17.27
N PHE A 90 2.29 -7.01 16.82
CA PHE A 90 3.45 -6.32 17.39
C PHE A 90 3.51 -4.92 16.79
N MET A 91 3.26 -3.89 17.61
CA MET A 91 3.43 -2.49 17.22
C MET A 91 4.71 -1.97 17.86
N TRP A 92 5.73 -1.76 17.04
CA TRP A 92 6.86 -0.89 17.35
C TRP A 92 6.67 0.38 16.52
N PHE A 93 6.57 1.53 17.21
CA PHE A 93 6.53 2.87 16.60
C PHE A 93 7.91 3.25 16.15
#